data_AF-A0A8S2PGP1-F1
#
_entry.id   AF-A0A8S2PGP1-F1
#
_cell.length_a   1.000
_cell.length_b   1.000
_cell.length_c   1.000
_cell.angle_alpha   90.00
_cell.angle_beta   90.00
_cell.angle_gamma   90.00
#
_symmetry.space_group_name_H-M   'P 1'
#
loop_
_entity.id
_entity.type
_entity.pdbx_description
1 polymer ?
#
loop_
_entity_poly.entity_id
_entity_poly.type
_entity_poly.pdbx_seq_one_letter_code
_entity_poly.pdbx_strand_id
1 'polypeptide(L)'
;MIDSASLAELESEQLYLEAANILQQLQLDKPLDEWSLDDMEAHIQENLQDQFVQEALSQETDLPRYAEQIQDKLQTLEKAFVQDFVSEAQNIANLHVQISSCDKILESMDKMLKDFQDNLANIRNEIRHLQQHSAELNIKKKNRELVRGQLSQVVDEMVVPQSMIQIIMDVPVTERHFLEQLHELSHKIKFVKEQSFHDAVACLDVQEVLEKLRIKTISKIREFILQKIYQFRKPMTNYE
;
A
#
# COMPACT_ATOMS: atom_id res chain seq x y z
N MET A 1 -14.85 -30.17 -22.93
CA MET A 1 -14.71 -31.01 -21.73
C MET A 1 -15.57 -32.24 -21.98
N ILE A 2 -14.95 -33.31 -22.47
CA ILE A 2 -15.59 -34.62 -22.49
C ILE A 2 -15.36 -35.15 -21.07
N ASP A 3 -16.44 -35.43 -20.36
CA ASP A 3 -16.41 -35.83 -18.95
C ASP A 3 -15.50 -37.05 -18.76
N SER A 4 -14.58 -36.96 -17.80
CA SER A 4 -13.69 -38.06 -17.40
C SER A 4 -14.46 -39.30 -16.94
N ALA A 5 -15.74 -39.14 -16.57
CA ALA A 5 -16.66 -40.24 -16.27
C ALA A 5 -17.02 -41.07 -17.50
N SER A 6 -17.17 -40.45 -18.68
CA SER A 6 -17.56 -41.15 -19.91
C SER A 6 -16.41 -41.97 -20.51
N LEU A 7 -15.16 -41.56 -20.28
CA LEU A 7 -13.97 -42.30 -20.74
C LEU A 7 -13.76 -43.58 -19.92
N ALA A 8 -13.99 -43.53 -18.60
CA ALA A 8 -13.86 -44.69 -17.72
C ALA A 8 -14.95 -45.75 -17.95
N GLU A 9 -16.17 -45.34 -18.33
CA GLU A 9 -17.24 -46.27 -18.69
C GLU A 9 -16.91 -47.03 -19.98
N LEU A 10 -16.40 -46.33 -21.01
CA LEU A 10 -15.97 -46.90 -22.29
C LEU A 10 -14.79 -47.89 -22.16
N GLU A 11 -13.82 -47.59 -21.29
CA GLU A 11 -12.70 -48.50 -21.02
C GLU A 11 -13.16 -49.77 -20.27
N SER A 12 -14.14 -49.66 -19.36
CA SER A 12 -14.69 -50.84 -18.70
C SER A 12 -15.43 -51.76 -19.68
N GLU A 13 -16.18 -51.19 -20.62
CA GLU A 13 -16.99 -51.93 -21.59
C GLU A 13 -16.12 -52.69 -22.60
N GLN A 14 -14.99 -52.09 -23.01
CA GLN A 14 -13.99 -52.79 -23.84
C GLN A 14 -13.34 -53.96 -23.11
N LEU A 15 -13.03 -53.80 -21.82
CA LEU A 15 -12.43 -54.86 -21.02
C LEU A 15 -13.38 -56.06 -20.85
N TYR A 16 -14.68 -55.80 -20.67
CA TYR A 16 -15.70 -56.84 -20.62
C TYR A 16 -15.88 -57.57 -21.95
N LEU A 17 -15.79 -56.85 -23.07
CA LEU A 17 -15.90 -57.44 -24.41
C LEU A 17 -14.69 -58.34 -24.73
N GLU A 18 -13.51 -57.91 -24.32
CA GLU A 18 -12.27 -58.67 -24.50
C GLU A 18 -12.25 -59.92 -23.61
N ALA A 19 -12.69 -59.80 -22.35
CA ALA A 19 -12.87 -60.95 -21.46
C ALA A 19 -13.92 -61.95 -21.97
N ALA A 20 -15.02 -61.47 -22.57
CA ALA A 20 -16.04 -62.32 -23.17
C ALA A 20 -15.54 -63.08 -24.40
N ASN A 21 -14.73 -62.42 -25.26
CA ASN A 21 -14.08 -63.08 -26.40
C ASN A 21 -13.09 -64.15 -25.95
N ILE A 22 -12.30 -63.90 -24.91
CA ILE A 22 -11.36 -64.87 -24.36
C ILE A 22 -12.12 -66.08 -23.77
N LEU A 23 -13.21 -65.85 -23.04
CA LEU A 23 -14.06 -66.93 -22.52
C LEU A 23 -14.74 -67.74 -23.62
N GLN A 24 -15.06 -67.12 -24.76
CA GLN A 24 -15.63 -67.81 -25.91
C GLN A 24 -14.58 -68.68 -26.63
N GLN A 25 -13.32 -68.26 -26.66
CA GLN A 25 -12.20 -69.07 -27.18
C GLN A 25 -11.81 -70.24 -26.25
N LEU A 26 -12.16 -70.16 -24.96
CA LEU A 26 -11.88 -71.20 -23.97
C LEU A 26 -13.00 -72.25 -23.83
N GLN A 27 -14.09 -72.14 -24.60
CA GLN A 27 -15.08 -73.22 -24.65
C GLN A 27 -14.44 -74.44 -25.32
N LEU A 28 -14.32 -75.55 -24.57
CA LEU A 28 -13.96 -76.86 -25.10
C LEU A 28 -14.90 -77.20 -26.26
N ASP A 29 -14.40 -77.06 -27.49
CA ASP A 29 -15.15 -77.38 -28.69
C ASP A 29 -15.26 -78.92 -28.81
N LYS A 30 -16.50 -79.38 -28.90
CA LYS A 30 -17.01 -80.76 -29.08
C LYS A 30 -17.15 -81.66 -27.83
N PRO A 31 -18.32 -82.31 -27.65
CA PRO A 31 -18.49 -83.36 -26.64
C PRO A 31 -17.59 -84.58 -26.96
N LEU A 32 -17.11 -85.27 -25.91
CA LEU A 32 -16.08 -86.32 -26.00
C LEU A 32 -16.40 -87.46 -26.98
N ASP A 33 -17.68 -87.69 -27.29
CA ASP A 33 -18.16 -88.74 -28.21
C ASP A 33 -17.97 -88.42 -29.71
N GLU A 34 -17.58 -87.18 -30.07
CA GLU A 34 -17.33 -86.76 -31.46
C GLU A 34 -15.84 -86.59 -31.81
N TRP A 35 -14.93 -86.96 -30.91
CA TRP A 35 -13.50 -86.81 -31.11
C TRP A 35 -12.95 -88.01 -31.92
N SER A 36 -12.38 -87.74 -33.09
CA SER A 36 -11.60 -88.75 -33.83
C SER A 36 -10.27 -89.01 -33.10
N LEU A 37 -9.71 -90.22 -33.23
CA LEU A 37 -8.37 -90.53 -32.72
C LEU A 37 -7.30 -89.61 -33.30
N ASP A 38 -7.45 -89.22 -34.58
CA ASP A 38 -6.55 -88.27 -35.24
C ASP A 38 -6.68 -86.86 -34.66
N ASP A 39 -7.88 -86.46 -34.22
CA ASP A 39 -8.13 -85.15 -33.59
C ASP A 39 -7.58 -85.12 -32.16
N MET A 40 -7.73 -86.22 -31.41
CA MET A 40 -7.11 -86.40 -30.09
C MET A 40 -5.58 -86.39 -30.18
N GLU A 41 -5.01 -87.06 -31.18
CA GLU A 41 -3.55 -87.10 -31.37
C GLU A 41 -3.00 -85.73 -31.79
N ALA A 42 -3.74 -84.99 -32.63
CA ALA A 42 -3.42 -83.60 -32.95
C ALA A 42 -3.44 -82.70 -31.69
N HIS A 43 -4.46 -82.81 -30.83
CA HIS A 43 -4.54 -82.03 -29.58
C HIS A 43 -3.48 -82.44 -28.55
N ILE A 44 -3.12 -83.73 -28.48
CA ILE A 44 -2.02 -84.19 -27.62
C ILE A 44 -0.68 -83.64 -28.14
N GLN A 45 -0.45 -83.63 -29.46
CA GLN A 45 0.74 -83.01 -30.04
C GLN A 45 0.78 -81.49 -29.83
N GLU A 46 -0.35 -80.81 -29.92
CA GLU A 46 -0.45 -79.38 -29.67
C GLU A 46 -0.18 -79.04 -28.20
N ASN A 47 -0.75 -79.80 -27.26
CA ASN A 47 -0.46 -79.65 -25.83
C ASN A 47 0.98 -80.04 -25.46
N LEU A 48 1.59 -81.01 -26.15
CA LEU A 48 3.01 -81.34 -26.01
C LEU A 48 3.94 -80.26 -26.57
N GLN A 49 3.43 -79.34 -27.40
CA GLN A 49 4.15 -78.16 -27.87
C GLN A 49 4.03 -76.98 -26.90
N ASP A 50 3.13 -77.04 -25.91
CA ASP A 50 3.01 -76.03 -24.87
C ASP A 50 4.28 -76.00 -24.01
N GLN A 51 4.89 -74.82 -23.91
CA GLN A 51 6.14 -74.57 -23.21
C GLN A 51 6.06 -74.97 -21.72
N PHE A 52 4.89 -74.81 -21.08
CA PHE A 52 4.68 -75.21 -19.69
C PHE A 52 4.59 -76.72 -19.52
N VAL A 53 3.99 -77.42 -20.48
CA VAL A 53 3.88 -78.89 -20.48
C VAL A 53 5.24 -79.52 -20.77
N GLN A 54 6.03 -78.94 -21.69
CA GLN A 54 7.41 -79.38 -21.95
C GLN A 54 8.32 -79.17 -20.73
N GLU A 55 8.18 -78.04 -20.04
CA GLU A 55 8.97 -77.75 -18.84
C GLU A 55 8.60 -78.72 -17.71
N ALA A 56 7.30 -78.99 -17.50
CA ALA A 56 6.81 -79.94 -16.52
C ALA A 56 7.27 -81.39 -16.79
N LEU A 57 7.24 -81.83 -18.05
CA LEU A 57 7.71 -83.16 -18.46
C LEU A 57 9.25 -83.29 -18.39
N SER A 58 9.99 -82.20 -18.63
CA SER A 58 11.45 -82.19 -18.55
C SER A 58 11.99 -82.31 -17.12
N GLN A 59 11.18 -81.91 -16.13
CA GLN A 59 11.50 -81.99 -14.70
C GLN A 59 10.98 -83.27 -14.02
N GLU A 60 10.52 -84.29 -14.79
CA GLU A 60 10.01 -85.58 -14.30
C GLU A 60 9.03 -85.46 -13.10
N THR A 61 8.19 -84.43 -13.09
CA THR A 61 7.25 -84.19 -11.99
C THR A 61 5.80 -84.31 -12.47
N ASP A 62 4.95 -85.02 -11.73
CA ASP A 62 3.53 -85.17 -12.06
C ASP A 62 2.86 -83.80 -12.25
N LEU A 63 2.17 -83.62 -13.39
CA LEU A 63 1.49 -82.38 -13.80
C LEU A 63 0.64 -81.72 -12.68
N PRO A 64 -0.12 -82.47 -11.84
CA PRO A 64 -0.88 -81.89 -10.73
C PRO A 64 -0.01 -81.32 -9.61
N ARG A 65 1.13 -81.94 -9.30
CA ARG A 65 2.08 -81.46 -8.28
C ARG A 65 2.84 -80.24 -8.76
N TYR A 66 3.15 -80.19 -10.04
CA TYR A 66 3.75 -79.00 -10.66
C TYR A 66 2.78 -77.81 -10.63
N ALA A 67 1.49 -78.04 -10.89
CA ALA A 67 0.45 -77.02 -10.74
C ALA A 67 0.33 -76.51 -9.28
N GLU A 68 0.40 -77.41 -8.29
CA GLU A 68 0.41 -77.04 -6.87
C GLU A 68 1.64 -76.20 -6.50
N GLN A 69 2.83 -76.55 -7.02
CA GLN A 69 4.05 -75.77 -6.81
C GLN A 69 4.03 -74.40 -7.49
N ILE A 70 3.47 -74.30 -8.70
CA ILE A 70 3.26 -73.02 -9.38
C ILE A 70 2.28 -72.17 -8.58
N GLN A 71 1.19 -72.76 -8.09
CA GLN A 71 0.20 -72.05 -7.28
C GLN A 71 0.82 -71.52 -5.97
N ASP A 72 1.68 -72.30 -5.30
CA ASP A 72 2.39 -71.85 -4.09
C ASP A 72 3.41 -70.74 -4.40
N LYS A 73 4.15 -70.86 -5.52
CA LYS A 73 5.04 -69.79 -5.98
C LYS A 73 4.26 -68.52 -6.31
N LEU A 74 3.12 -68.65 -6.99
CA LEU A 74 2.25 -67.54 -7.35
C LEU A 74 1.69 -66.86 -6.09
N GLN A 75 1.21 -67.63 -5.11
CA GLN A 75 0.72 -67.08 -3.83
C GLN A 75 1.83 -66.40 -3.04
N THR A 76 3.06 -66.94 -3.06
CA THR A 76 4.20 -66.34 -2.37
C THR A 76 4.62 -65.03 -3.05
N LEU A 77 4.65 -65.03 -4.39
CA LEU A 77 4.94 -63.88 -5.22
C LEU A 77 3.88 -62.79 -5.07
N GLU A 78 2.59 -63.15 -5.07
CA GLU A 78 1.47 -62.24 -4.86
C GLU A 78 1.55 -61.59 -3.48
N LYS A 79 1.82 -62.36 -2.42
CA LYS A 79 2.03 -61.82 -1.07
C LYS A 79 3.22 -60.84 -1.03
N ALA A 80 4.33 -61.16 -1.71
CA ALA A 80 5.48 -60.27 -1.81
C ALA A 80 5.14 -58.97 -2.57
N PHE A 81 4.43 -59.07 -3.69
CA PHE A 81 3.99 -57.90 -4.46
C PHE A 81 3.02 -57.02 -3.69
N VAL A 82 2.05 -57.60 -2.98
CA VAL A 82 1.14 -56.84 -2.12
C VAL A 82 1.92 -56.13 -1.00
N GLN A 83 2.90 -56.81 -0.40
CA GLN A 83 3.77 -56.22 0.62
C GLN A 83 4.56 -55.03 0.07
N ASP A 84 5.19 -55.19 -1.10
CA ASP A 84 5.97 -54.12 -1.74
C ASP A 84 5.08 -52.95 -2.14
N PHE A 85 3.90 -53.22 -2.71
CA PHE A 85 2.91 -52.20 -3.07
C PHE A 85 2.40 -51.43 -1.85
N VAL A 86 2.12 -52.12 -0.74
CA VAL A 86 1.73 -51.48 0.53
C VAL A 86 2.85 -50.62 1.08
N SER A 87 4.11 -51.08 0.98
CA SER A 87 5.27 -50.31 1.43
C SER A 87 5.46 -49.03 0.60
N GLU A 88 5.28 -49.11 -0.72
CA GLU A 88 5.41 -47.96 -1.61
C GLU A 88 4.25 -46.98 -1.45
N ALA A 89 3.03 -47.48 -1.24
CA ALA A 89 1.89 -46.65 -0.88
C ALA A 89 2.14 -45.87 0.42
N GLN A 90 2.80 -46.47 1.41
CA GLN A 90 3.18 -45.78 2.64
C GLN A 90 4.23 -44.69 2.38
N ASN A 91 5.19 -44.93 1.48
CA ASN A 91 6.17 -43.92 1.07
C ASN A 91 5.49 -42.71 0.41
N ILE A 92 4.54 -42.95 -0.50
CA ILE A 92 3.75 -41.90 -1.15
C ILE A 92 2.92 -41.12 -0.11
N ALA A 93 2.29 -41.81 0.84
CA ALA A 93 1.54 -41.17 1.92
C ALA A 93 2.43 -40.28 2.79
N ASN A 94 3.64 -40.74 3.12
CA ASN A 94 4.61 -39.95 3.88
C ASN A 94 5.06 -38.71 3.10
N LEU A 95 5.31 -38.82 1.80
CA LEU A 95 5.65 -37.70 0.93
C LEU A 95 4.50 -36.68 0.88
N HIS A 96 3.26 -37.15 0.76
CA HIS A 96 2.08 -36.28 0.77
C HIS A 96 1.94 -35.53 2.10
N VAL A 97 2.23 -36.18 3.24
CA VAL A 97 2.26 -35.51 4.55
C VAL A 97 3.32 -34.42 4.59
N GLN A 98 4.51 -34.66 4.03
CA GLN A 98 5.57 -33.65 3.96
C GLN A 98 5.18 -32.48 3.05
N ILE A 99 4.63 -32.74 1.86
CA ILE A 99 4.14 -31.71 0.94
C ILE A 99 3.06 -30.87 1.63
N SER A 100 2.08 -31.52 2.28
CA SER A 100 1.03 -30.83 3.04
C SER A 100 1.60 -29.99 4.19
N SER A 101 2.69 -30.43 4.82
CA SER A 101 3.37 -29.64 5.85
C SER A 101 4.06 -28.40 5.26
N CYS A 102 4.67 -28.53 4.08
CA CYS A 102 5.26 -27.41 3.36
C CYS A 102 4.18 -26.40 2.93
N ASP A 103 3.03 -26.87 2.44
CA ASP A 103 1.91 -26.01 2.07
C ASP A 103 1.41 -25.18 3.26
N LYS A 104 1.32 -25.77 4.46
CA LYS A 104 0.96 -25.03 5.68
C LYS A 104 1.98 -23.96 6.04
N ILE A 105 3.27 -24.23 5.85
CA ILE A 105 4.33 -23.24 6.09
C ILE A 105 4.22 -22.10 5.07
N LEU A 106 3.99 -22.42 3.79
CA LEU A 106 3.81 -21.43 2.73
C LEU A 106 2.57 -20.57 2.97
N GLU A 107 1.45 -21.18 3.38
CA GLU A 107 0.23 -20.46 3.75
C GLU A 107 0.47 -19.50 4.92
N SER A 108 1.23 -19.93 5.94
CA SER A 108 1.61 -19.07 7.05
C SER A 108 2.50 -17.90 6.62
N MET A 109 3.45 -18.14 5.70
CA MET A 109 4.30 -17.07 5.14
C MET A 109 3.50 -16.09 4.30
N ASP A 110 2.59 -16.59 3.45
CA ASP A 110 1.72 -15.74 2.63
C ASP A 110 0.83 -14.84 3.51
N LYS A 111 0.24 -15.40 4.57
CA LYS A 111 -0.53 -14.61 5.55
C LYS A 111 0.32 -13.53 6.21
N MET A 112 1.52 -13.87 6.68
CA MET A 112 2.42 -12.89 7.30
C MET A 112 2.83 -11.78 6.32
N LEU A 113 3.09 -12.12 5.06
CA LEU A 113 3.44 -11.15 4.03
C LEU A 113 2.25 -10.23 3.68
N LYS A 114 1.04 -10.77 3.60
CA LYS A 114 -0.19 -9.97 3.42
C LYS A 114 -0.40 -9.01 4.60
N ASP A 115 -0.28 -9.49 5.83
CA ASP A 115 -0.40 -8.64 7.02
C ASP A 115 0.68 -7.54 7.00
N PHE A 116 1.92 -7.86 6.59
CA PHE A 116 2.98 -6.87 6.45
C PHE A 116 2.70 -5.84 5.35
N GLN A 117 2.18 -6.29 4.21
CA GLN A 117 1.75 -5.44 3.10
C GLN A 117 0.63 -4.47 3.54
N ASP A 118 -0.35 -4.96 4.28
CA ASP A 118 -1.47 -4.15 4.78
C ASP A 118 -0.98 -3.11 5.80
N ASN A 119 -0.07 -3.52 6.70
CA ASN A 119 0.56 -2.59 7.64
C ASN A 119 1.35 -1.49 6.92
N LEU A 120 2.12 -1.84 5.88
CA LEU A 120 2.81 -0.85 5.05
C LEU A 120 1.84 0.07 4.30
N ALA A 121 0.72 -0.46 3.81
CA ALA A 121 -0.31 0.33 3.15
C ALA A 121 -0.95 1.34 4.12
N ASN A 122 -1.22 0.92 5.36
CA ASN A 122 -1.77 1.76 6.42
C ASN A 122 -0.77 2.87 6.80
N ILE A 123 0.49 2.52 7.08
CA ILE A 123 1.54 3.49 7.41
C ILE A 123 1.74 4.49 6.26
N ARG A 124 1.75 4.03 5.00
CA ARG A 124 1.85 4.91 3.83
C ARG A 124 0.68 5.90 3.77
N ASN A 125 -0.55 5.43 4.04
CA ASN A 125 -1.73 6.28 4.02
C ASN A 125 -1.69 7.32 5.15
N GLU A 126 -1.23 6.93 6.34
CA GLU A 126 -1.06 7.83 7.48
C GLU A 126 0.01 8.89 7.21
N ILE A 127 1.17 8.50 6.64
CA ILE A 127 2.21 9.43 6.21
C ILE A 127 1.66 10.41 5.17
N ARG A 128 0.89 9.93 4.19
CA ARG A 128 0.27 10.79 3.18
C ARG A 128 -0.71 11.78 3.81
N HIS A 129 -1.52 11.33 4.77
CA HIS A 129 -2.44 12.19 5.49
C HIS A 129 -1.69 13.28 6.29
N LEU A 130 -0.64 12.90 7.02
CA LEU A 130 0.23 13.84 7.74
C LEU A 130 0.89 14.86 6.81
N GLN A 131 1.40 14.42 5.67
CA GLN A 131 2.01 15.29 4.66
C GLN A 131 1.00 16.30 4.10
N GLN A 132 -0.21 15.84 3.77
CA GLN A 132 -1.28 16.71 3.31
C GLN A 132 -1.67 17.72 4.39
N HIS A 133 -1.88 17.27 5.63
CA HIS A 133 -2.21 18.14 6.74
C HIS A 133 -1.12 19.18 7.01
N SER A 134 0.15 18.78 6.96
CA SER A 134 1.29 19.70 7.09
C SER A 134 1.31 20.75 5.97
N ALA A 135 1.00 20.37 4.73
CA ALA A 135 0.93 21.31 3.61
C ALA A 135 -0.21 22.35 3.82
N GLU A 136 -1.39 21.89 4.25
CA GLU A 136 -2.52 22.78 4.58
C GLU A 136 -2.17 23.76 5.71
N LEU A 137 -1.54 23.28 6.78
CA LEU A 137 -1.08 24.12 7.88
C LEU A 137 -0.05 25.15 7.41
N ASN A 138 0.88 24.76 6.53
CA ASN A 138 1.88 25.66 5.99
C ASN A 138 1.23 26.79 5.16
N ILE A 139 0.22 26.47 4.35
CA ILE A 139 -0.56 27.48 3.62
C ILE A 139 -1.26 28.42 4.59
N LYS A 140 -1.93 27.90 5.62
CA LYS A 140 -2.59 28.72 6.65
C LYS A 140 -1.59 29.65 7.37
N LYS A 141 -0.40 29.16 7.68
CA LYS A 141 0.68 29.96 8.28
C LYS A 141 1.11 31.08 7.33
N LYS A 142 1.43 30.77 6.07
CA LYS A 142 1.85 31.75 5.08
C LYS A 142 0.79 32.84 4.87
N ASN A 143 -0.49 32.46 4.80
CA ASN A 143 -1.59 33.42 4.70
C ASN A 143 -1.64 34.35 5.92
N ARG A 144 -1.48 33.82 7.14
CA ARG A 144 -1.44 34.63 8.37
C ARG A 144 -0.22 35.55 8.42
N GLU A 145 0.94 35.10 7.95
CA GLU A 145 2.16 35.92 7.89
C GLU A 145 2.01 37.08 6.90
N LEU A 146 1.41 36.84 5.73
CA LEU A 146 1.12 37.89 4.74
C LEU A 146 0.16 38.94 5.32
N VAL A 147 -0.95 38.49 5.91
CA VAL A 147 -1.93 39.40 6.55
C VAL A 147 -1.29 40.14 7.72
N ARG A 148 -0.49 39.47 8.55
CA ARG A 148 0.23 40.11 9.65
C ARG A 148 1.20 41.18 9.15
N GLY A 149 1.92 40.94 8.05
CA GLY A 149 2.82 41.92 7.46
C GLY A 149 2.09 43.18 7.01
N GLN A 150 0.99 43.00 6.26
CA GLN A 150 0.15 44.11 5.82
C GLN A 150 -0.46 44.87 6.99
N LEU A 151 -1.00 44.15 7.98
CA LEU A 151 -1.61 44.76 9.16
C LEU A 151 -0.58 45.49 10.03
N SER A 152 0.63 44.93 10.20
CA SER A 152 1.72 45.58 10.94
C SER A 152 2.07 46.91 10.31
N GLN A 153 2.24 46.95 8.98
CA GLN A 153 2.53 48.20 8.28
C GLN A 153 1.45 49.26 8.52
N VAL A 154 0.17 48.89 8.44
CA VAL A 154 -0.93 49.83 8.70
C VAL A 154 -0.92 50.32 10.15
N VAL A 155 -0.66 49.43 11.11
CA VAL A 155 -0.60 49.78 12.54
C VAL A 155 0.60 50.68 12.84
N ASP A 156 1.78 50.39 12.29
CA ASP A 156 3.00 51.17 12.49
C ASP A 156 2.86 52.60 11.94
N GLU A 157 2.21 52.75 10.78
CA GLU A 157 1.90 54.05 10.20
C GLU A 157 0.85 54.82 11.01
N MET A 158 -0.14 54.14 11.58
CA MET A 158 -1.21 54.76 12.37
C MET A 158 -0.78 55.09 13.81
N VAL A 159 0.15 54.35 14.41
CA VAL A 159 0.50 54.55 15.82
C VAL A 159 1.17 55.91 16.04
N VAL A 160 0.82 56.61 17.12
CA VAL A 160 1.46 57.86 17.52
C VAL A 160 2.28 57.59 18.78
N PRO A 161 3.62 57.51 18.70
CA PRO A 161 4.47 57.24 19.86
C PRO A 161 4.40 58.38 20.89
N GLN A 162 4.45 58.03 22.18
CA GLN A 162 4.49 59.03 23.25
C GLN A 162 5.72 59.95 23.15
N SER A 163 6.84 59.42 22.65
CA SER A 163 8.07 60.18 22.38
C SER A 163 7.85 61.29 21.36
N MET A 164 7.08 61.04 20.29
CA MET A 164 6.70 62.06 19.30
C MET A 164 5.94 63.20 19.97
N ILE A 165 4.98 62.87 20.84
CA ILE A 165 4.19 63.85 21.57
C ILE A 165 5.10 64.70 22.47
N GLN A 166 5.98 64.09 23.25
CA GLN A 166 6.91 64.79 24.14
C GLN A 166 7.85 65.71 23.36
N ILE A 167 8.43 65.24 22.24
CA ILE A 167 9.33 66.05 21.42
C ILE A 167 8.58 67.27 20.85
N ILE A 168 7.38 67.08 20.31
CA ILE A 168 6.58 68.19 19.78
C ILE A 168 6.25 69.22 20.87
N MET A 169 5.96 68.74 22.09
CA MET A 169 5.59 69.59 23.23
C MET A 169 6.77 70.37 23.79
N ASP A 170 7.90 69.70 24.03
CA ASP A 170 8.96 70.22 24.90
C ASP A 170 10.18 70.74 24.12
N VAL A 171 10.46 70.20 22.93
CA VAL A 171 11.67 70.55 22.17
C VAL A 171 11.47 71.86 21.38
N PRO A 172 12.40 72.82 21.43
CA PRO A 172 12.28 74.07 20.68
C PRO A 172 12.29 73.82 19.16
N VAL A 173 11.60 74.69 18.41
CA VAL A 173 11.41 74.51 16.96
C VAL A 173 12.70 74.62 16.13
N THR A 174 13.79 75.11 16.74
CA THR A 174 15.11 75.26 16.13
C THR A 174 15.87 73.94 16.04
N GLU A 175 15.48 72.94 16.83
CA GLU A 175 16.18 71.66 16.90
C GLU A 175 15.78 70.70 15.78
N ARG A 176 16.74 69.90 15.34
CA ARG A 176 16.54 68.91 14.26
C ARG A 176 15.51 67.85 14.61
N HIS A 177 15.50 67.38 15.86
CA HIS A 177 14.53 66.39 16.34
C HIS A 177 13.08 66.87 16.18
N PHE A 178 12.82 68.16 16.39
CA PHE A 178 11.48 68.73 16.17
C PHE A 178 11.09 68.68 14.68
N LEU A 179 12.02 69.01 13.77
CA LEU A 179 11.76 68.95 12.33
C LEU A 179 11.52 67.52 11.83
N GLU A 180 12.27 66.55 12.33
CA GLU A 180 12.09 65.13 12.01
C GLU A 180 10.71 64.64 12.46
N GLN A 181 10.33 64.95 13.70
CA GLN A 181 9.00 64.60 14.23
C GLN A 181 7.86 65.35 13.54
N LEU A 182 8.09 66.59 13.07
CA LEU A 182 7.14 67.33 12.25
C LEU A 182 6.89 66.65 10.89
N HIS A 183 7.95 66.14 10.27
CA HIS A 183 7.85 65.41 9.01
C HIS A 183 7.07 64.11 9.19
N GLU A 184 7.39 63.35 10.24
CA GLU A 184 6.69 62.12 10.59
C GLU A 184 5.21 62.37 10.93
N LEU A 185 4.90 63.41 11.73
CA LEU A 185 3.53 63.81 12.01
C LEU A 185 2.75 64.15 10.72
N SER A 186 3.38 64.86 9.79
CA SER A 186 2.77 65.21 8.50
C SER A 186 2.49 63.96 7.66
N HIS A 187 3.41 63.00 7.64
CA HIS A 187 3.21 61.70 6.99
C HIS A 187 2.01 60.95 7.59
N LYS A 188 1.98 60.81 8.92
CA LYS A 188 0.90 60.12 9.64
C LYS A 188 -0.47 60.77 9.41
N ILE A 189 -0.54 62.10 9.39
CA ILE A 189 -1.79 62.82 9.09
C ILE A 189 -2.28 62.53 7.67
N LYS A 190 -1.39 62.47 6.67
CA LYS A 190 -1.77 62.15 5.29
C LYS A 190 -2.25 60.71 5.18
N PHE A 191 -1.51 59.78 5.76
CA PHE A 191 -1.88 58.37 5.77
C PHE A 191 -3.26 58.14 6.39
N VAL A 192 -3.54 58.69 7.57
CA VAL A 192 -4.86 58.54 8.22
C VAL A 192 -5.98 59.17 7.39
N LYS A 193 -5.73 60.29 6.68
CA LYS A 193 -6.70 60.91 5.76
C LYS A 193 -6.94 60.10 4.48
N GLU A 194 -5.96 59.34 4.03
CA GLU A 194 -6.12 58.42 2.90
C GLU A 194 -6.82 57.13 3.32
N GLN A 195 -6.65 56.69 4.57
CA GLN A 195 -7.29 55.49 5.13
C GLN A 195 -8.71 55.75 5.68
N SER A 196 -9.08 57.00 5.95
CA SER A 196 -10.41 57.34 6.49
C SER A 196 -11.57 57.01 5.53
N PHE A 197 -11.29 56.72 4.25
CA PHE A 197 -12.28 56.22 3.29
C PHE A 197 -12.72 54.77 3.55
N HIS A 198 -12.00 54.04 4.40
CA HIS A 198 -12.28 52.64 4.73
C HIS A 198 -13.10 52.47 6.03
N ASP A 199 -13.62 53.56 6.62
CA ASP A 199 -14.51 53.56 7.81
C ASP A 199 -13.98 52.77 9.03
N ALA A 200 -12.66 52.60 9.14
CA ALA A 200 -12.05 51.91 10.27
C ALA A 200 -12.15 52.77 11.54
N VAL A 201 -12.78 52.23 12.59
CA VAL A 201 -12.97 52.94 13.89
C VAL A 201 -11.65 53.45 14.47
N ALA A 202 -10.58 52.67 14.35
CA ALA A 202 -9.26 53.05 14.87
C ALA A 202 -8.66 54.30 14.17
N CYS A 203 -9.05 54.58 12.92
CA CYS A 203 -8.63 55.82 12.24
C CYS A 203 -9.26 57.04 12.90
N LEU A 204 -10.51 56.94 13.36
CA LEU A 204 -11.22 58.04 14.03
C LEU A 204 -10.57 58.36 15.39
N ASP A 205 -10.21 57.33 16.17
CA ASP A 205 -9.59 57.48 17.49
C ASP A 205 -8.24 58.21 17.40
N VAL A 206 -7.42 57.86 16.42
CA VAL A 206 -6.10 58.48 16.23
C VAL A 206 -6.20 59.85 15.56
N GLN A 207 -7.19 60.06 14.68
CA GLN A 207 -7.40 61.32 13.97
C GLN A 207 -7.55 62.50 14.94
N GLU A 208 -8.29 62.35 16.04
CA GLU A 208 -8.45 63.42 17.02
C GLU A 208 -7.09 63.82 17.66
N VAL A 209 -6.27 62.83 18.00
CA VAL A 209 -4.94 63.04 18.61
C VAL A 209 -4.00 63.74 17.63
N LEU A 210 -3.98 63.28 16.38
CA LEU A 210 -3.16 63.87 15.31
C LEU A 210 -3.56 65.33 15.01
N GLU A 211 -4.85 65.65 14.97
CA GLU A 211 -5.32 67.02 14.75
C GLU A 211 -4.99 67.92 15.94
N LYS A 212 -5.07 67.44 17.19
CA LYS A 212 -4.62 68.19 18.38
C LYS A 212 -3.12 68.48 18.33
N LEU A 213 -2.29 67.49 17.99
CA LEU A 213 -0.85 67.64 17.79
C LEU A 213 -0.55 68.67 16.69
N ARG A 214 -1.25 68.57 15.55
CA ARG A 214 -1.13 69.54 14.45
C ARG A 214 -1.41 70.97 14.91
N ILE A 215 -2.52 71.20 15.61
CA ILE A 215 -2.88 72.55 16.11
C ILE A 215 -1.78 73.06 17.04
N LYS A 216 -1.31 72.23 17.98
CA LYS A 216 -0.26 72.61 18.93
C LYS A 216 1.06 72.96 18.23
N THR A 217 1.47 72.16 17.25
CA THR A 217 2.66 72.42 16.44
C THR A 217 2.55 73.74 15.68
N ILE A 218 1.41 74.00 15.02
CA ILE A 218 1.18 75.25 14.29
C ILE A 218 1.27 76.45 15.24
N SER A 219 0.66 76.36 16.42
CA SER A 219 0.75 77.42 17.44
C SER A 219 2.19 77.69 17.86
N LYS A 220 2.98 76.64 18.10
CA LYS A 220 4.38 76.75 18.53
C LYS A 220 5.28 77.36 17.45
N ILE A 221 5.12 76.94 16.19
CA ILE A 221 5.85 77.53 15.05
C ILE A 221 5.47 79.00 14.86
N ARG A 222 4.16 79.32 14.93
CA ARG A 222 3.68 80.71 14.84
C ARG A 222 4.29 81.59 15.94
N GLU A 223 4.30 81.10 17.17
CA GLU A 223 4.86 81.84 18.30
C GLU A 223 6.36 82.12 18.10
N PHE A 224 7.12 81.13 17.65
CA PHE A 224 8.53 81.32 17.31
C PHE A 224 8.76 82.36 16.21
N ILE A 225 8.01 82.28 15.11
CA ILE A 225 8.13 83.25 14.00
C ILE A 225 7.78 84.65 14.49
N LEU A 226 6.72 84.81 15.27
CA LEU A 226 6.34 86.10 15.86
C LEU A 226 7.44 86.64 16.78
N GLN A 227 7.99 85.80 17.67
CA GLN A 227 9.10 86.18 18.54
C GLN A 227 10.31 86.66 17.73
N LYS A 228 10.67 85.97 16.63
CA LYS A 228 11.75 86.39 15.73
C LYS A 228 11.44 87.72 15.05
N ILE A 229 10.22 87.94 14.56
CA ILE A 229 9.78 89.22 13.99
C ILE A 229 9.87 90.35 15.03
N TYR A 230 9.46 90.09 16.29
CA TYR A 230 9.55 91.07 17.37
C TYR A 230 11.00 91.41 17.75
N GLN A 231 11.93 90.45 17.68
CA GLN A 231 13.36 90.71 17.85
C GLN A 231 13.86 91.72 16.82
N PHE A 232 13.46 91.60 15.55
CA PHE A 232 13.84 92.56 14.49
C PHE A 232 13.24 93.97 14.66
N ARG A 233 12.18 94.13 15.48
CA ARG A 233 11.52 95.43 15.70
C ARG A 233 12.19 96.27 16.79
N LYS A 234 13.09 95.70 17.61
CA LYS A 234 13.85 96.46 18.62
C LYS A 234 15.07 97.14 17.98
N PRO A 235 15.28 98.47 18.18
CA PRO A 235 16.50 99.14 17.71
C PRO A 235 17.72 98.52 18.40
N MET A 236 18.81 98.26 17.66
CA MET A 236 20.06 97.63 18.12
C MET A 236 20.03 96.10 18.39
N THR A 237 19.37 95.30 17.54
CA THR A 237 19.33 93.81 17.69
C THR A 237 20.36 93.05 16.83
N ASN A 238 21.32 93.73 16.19
CA ASN A 238 22.32 93.12 15.29
C ASN A 238 23.77 93.16 15.82
N TYR A 239 23.94 92.98 17.14
CA TYR A 239 25.24 92.78 17.78
C TYR A 239 25.14 91.58 18.71
N GLU A 240 25.31 90.39 18.14
CA GLU A 240 26.10 89.23 18.62
C GLU A 240 25.92 88.05 17.65
#